data_AF-N4WFH5-F1
#
_entry.id   AF-N4WFH5-F1
#
_cell.length_a   1.000
_cell.length_b   1.000
_cell.length_c   1.000
_cell.angle_alpha   90.00
_cell.angle_beta   90.00
_cell.angle_gamma   90.00
#
_symmetry.space_group_name_H-M   'P 1'
#
loop_
_entity.id
_entity.type
_entity.pdbx_description
1 polymer ?
#
loop_
_entity_poly.entity_id
_entity_poly.type
_entity_poly.pdbx_seq_one_letter_code
_entity_poly.pdbx_strand_id
1 'polypeptide(L)'
;MSSNFNYASTNGLNPYYVTGFTDGEGCFYVGVSSNPRYKMAYRVKAVFHIGVHIRDLALLEQIQLFFGVGTISKLGAESVQFRVSGFENLKVIMDHFDKYPLLTNKQSDYLLFKQVVNDMEQGRHLTVQGLNKIMSIKAVMNNKGMSDSLNLAFPDIEPILRPDIKDRNIKSLHWLAGFTDAEGCFFIALKKSPESKLGETV
;
A
#
# COMPACT_ATOMS: atom_id res chain seq x y z
N MET A 1 -24.55 14.92 -27.96
CA MET A 1 -25.42 15.59 -26.97
C MET A 1 -26.39 14.53 -26.49
N SER A 2 -26.43 14.06 -25.25
CA SER A 2 -25.94 14.54 -23.95
C SER A 2 -25.68 13.28 -23.10
N SER A 3 -24.46 13.11 -22.59
CA SER A 3 -24.17 12.06 -21.61
C SER A 3 -24.70 12.53 -20.26
N ASN A 4 -25.84 11.98 -19.84
CA ASN A 4 -26.37 12.11 -18.49
C ASN A 4 -25.41 11.43 -17.51
N PHE A 5 -24.45 12.20 -16.98
CA PHE A 5 -23.76 11.84 -15.76
C PHE A 5 -24.77 11.96 -14.62
N ASN A 6 -25.41 10.83 -14.28
CA ASN A 6 -26.15 10.70 -13.03
C ASN A 6 -25.17 10.85 -11.87
N TYR A 7 -25.08 12.07 -11.34
CA TYR A 7 -24.47 12.37 -10.06
C TYR A 7 -25.32 11.73 -8.95
N ALA A 8 -25.02 10.46 -8.63
CA ALA A 8 -25.55 9.78 -7.46
C ALA A 8 -24.45 9.71 -6.38
N SER A 9 -24.62 10.54 -5.34
CA SER A 9 -23.80 10.75 -4.14
C SER A 9 -22.48 11.55 -4.33
N THR A 10 -22.48 12.79 -3.85
CA THR A 10 -21.41 13.80 -4.05
C THR A 10 -20.34 13.86 -2.95
N ASN A 11 -20.15 12.84 -2.11
CA ASN A 11 -19.25 12.96 -0.93
C ASN A 11 -18.15 11.88 -0.80
N GLY A 12 -17.87 11.07 -1.83
CA GLY A 12 -16.87 9.98 -1.74
C GLY A 12 -15.67 10.20 -2.67
N LEU A 13 -14.46 9.82 -2.21
CA LEU A 13 -13.28 9.75 -3.08
C LEU A 13 -13.53 8.79 -4.25
N ASN A 14 -13.02 9.12 -5.44
CA ASN A 14 -13.08 8.22 -6.58
C ASN A 14 -12.21 6.97 -6.30
N PRO A 15 -12.70 5.74 -6.54
CA PRO A 15 -11.93 4.53 -6.24
C PRO A 15 -10.60 4.47 -6.98
N TYR A 16 -10.55 4.90 -8.25
CA TYR A 16 -9.28 4.96 -9.00
C TYR A 16 -8.32 5.99 -8.42
N TYR A 17 -8.81 7.11 -7.88
CA TYR A 17 -7.96 8.08 -7.17
C TYR A 17 -7.33 7.44 -5.93
N VAL A 18 -8.12 6.73 -5.11
CA VAL A 18 -7.59 6.00 -3.94
C VAL A 18 -6.56 4.96 -4.35
N THR A 19 -6.80 4.24 -5.45
CA THR A 19 -5.82 3.29 -6.01
C THR A 19 -4.53 3.99 -6.44
N GLY A 20 -4.63 5.10 -7.17
CA GLY A 20 -3.46 5.88 -7.62
C GLY A 20 -2.65 6.45 -6.47
N PHE A 21 -3.33 7.03 -5.48
CA PHE A 21 -2.68 7.54 -4.27
C PHE A 21 -1.99 6.42 -3.49
N THR A 22 -2.65 5.25 -3.38
CA THR A 22 -2.05 4.07 -2.75
C THR A 22 -0.84 3.56 -3.53
N ASP A 23 -0.82 3.66 -4.86
CA ASP A 23 0.32 3.27 -5.70
C ASP A 23 1.59 4.09 -5.38
N GLY A 24 1.45 5.34 -4.91
CA GLY A 24 2.55 6.12 -4.32
C GLY A 24 2.76 5.78 -2.84
N GLU A 25 1.87 6.27 -1.98
CA GLU A 25 2.06 6.34 -0.51
C GLU A 25 1.67 5.07 0.28
N GLY A 26 1.01 4.11 -0.38
CA GLY A 26 0.50 2.90 0.27
C GLY A 26 1.55 1.83 0.51
N CYS A 27 1.31 1.00 1.52
CA CYS A 27 2.18 -0.13 1.87
C CYS A 27 1.39 -1.35 2.35
N PHE A 28 1.66 -2.50 1.72
CA PHE A 28 1.18 -3.82 2.13
C PHE A 28 2.27 -4.54 2.92
N TYR A 29 2.06 -4.69 4.22
CA TYR A 29 3.09 -5.13 5.14
C TYR A 29 2.75 -6.49 5.76
N VAL A 30 3.73 -7.40 5.69
CA VAL A 30 3.74 -8.66 6.44
C VAL A 30 4.91 -8.68 7.43
N GLY A 31 4.56 -8.73 8.71
CA GLY A 31 5.49 -8.83 9.83
C GLY A 31 5.50 -10.23 10.43
N VAL A 32 6.70 -10.74 10.71
CA VAL A 32 6.89 -11.96 11.50
C VAL A 32 7.84 -11.63 12.64
N SER A 33 7.44 -11.95 13.86
CA SER A 33 8.22 -11.67 15.07
C SER A 33 8.18 -12.85 16.02
N SER A 34 9.30 -13.18 16.64
CA SER A 34 9.35 -14.20 17.70
C SER A 34 8.42 -13.81 18.84
N ASN A 35 7.62 -14.78 19.29
CA ASN A 35 6.73 -14.66 20.42
C ASN A 35 6.45 -16.05 21.01
N PRO A 36 7.01 -16.37 22.18
CA PRO A 36 6.92 -17.71 22.77
C PRO A 36 5.50 -18.11 23.20
N ARG A 37 4.55 -17.16 23.25
CA ARG A 37 3.14 -17.46 23.57
C ARG A 37 2.40 -18.18 22.44
N TYR A 38 2.94 -18.15 21.23
CA TYR A 38 2.31 -18.78 20.07
C TYR A 38 2.84 -20.21 19.89
N LYS A 39 1.99 -21.12 19.40
CA LYS A 39 2.34 -22.53 19.15
C LYS A 39 3.61 -22.69 18.32
N MET A 40 3.80 -21.81 17.35
CA MET A 40 4.96 -21.82 16.45
C MET A 40 6.12 -20.94 16.95
N ALA A 41 6.04 -20.38 18.16
CA ALA A 41 6.95 -19.35 18.69
C ALA A 41 7.08 -18.08 17.82
N TYR A 42 6.21 -17.90 16.82
CA TYR A 42 6.18 -16.73 15.95
C TYR A 42 4.76 -16.16 15.85
N ARG A 43 4.68 -14.84 15.83
CA ARG A 43 3.48 -14.08 15.51
C ARG A 43 3.59 -13.53 14.10
N VAL A 44 2.62 -13.86 13.26
CA VAL A 44 2.44 -13.25 11.93
C VAL A 44 1.45 -12.09 12.03
N LYS A 45 1.74 -10.98 11.33
CA LYS A 45 0.88 -9.80 11.22
C LYS A 45 0.78 -9.38 9.76
N ALA A 46 -0.44 -9.12 9.31
CA ALA A 46 -0.72 -8.44 8.05
C ALA A 46 -1.29 -7.04 8.35
N VAL A 47 -0.77 -6.01 7.69
CA VAL A 47 -1.19 -4.61 7.84
C VAL A 47 -1.17 -3.92 6.48
N PHE A 48 -2.26 -3.23 6.14
CA PHE A 48 -2.24 -2.20 5.11
C PHE A 48 -2.10 -0.83 5.78
N HIS A 49 -1.23 0.05 5.26
CA HIS A 49 -1.15 1.41 5.75
C HIS A 49 -0.78 2.41 4.66
N ILE A 50 -1.18 3.66 4.88
CA ILE A 50 -0.78 4.83 4.12
C ILE A 50 -0.22 5.82 5.14
N GLY A 51 1.04 6.20 5.01
CA GLY A 51 1.71 7.13 5.92
C GLY A 51 2.06 8.42 5.19
N VAL A 52 1.64 9.57 5.70
CA VAL A 52 1.86 10.88 5.08
C VAL A 52 2.27 11.92 6.12
N HIS A 53 2.63 13.12 5.68
CA HIS A 53 2.85 14.25 6.58
C HIS A 53 1.53 14.65 7.28
N ILE A 54 1.60 15.18 8.50
CA ILE A 54 0.43 15.67 9.26
C ILE A 54 -0.39 16.74 8.53
N ARG A 55 0.18 17.39 7.51
CA ARG A 55 -0.50 18.40 6.69
C ARG A 55 -1.63 17.79 5.86
N ASP A 56 -1.51 16.51 5.54
CA ASP A 56 -2.47 15.76 4.72
C ASP A 56 -3.39 14.87 5.58
N LEU A 57 -3.53 15.18 6.88
CA LEU A 57 -4.42 14.45 7.79
C LEU A 57 -5.87 14.40 7.27
N ALA A 58 -6.37 15.52 6.75
CA ALA A 58 -7.74 15.60 6.21
C ALA A 58 -7.93 14.67 4.99
N LEU A 59 -6.88 14.38 4.23
CA LEU A 59 -6.93 13.40 3.15
C LEU A 59 -6.99 11.97 3.71
N LEU A 60 -6.21 11.66 4.75
CA LEU A 60 -6.32 10.35 5.42
C LEU A 60 -7.70 10.12 6.04
N GLU A 61 -8.33 11.15 6.61
CA GLU A 61 -9.70 11.08 7.14
C GLU A 61 -10.71 10.73 6.04
N GLN A 62 -10.57 11.34 4.86
CA GLN A 62 -11.40 11.00 3.69
C GLN A 62 -11.15 9.57 3.19
N ILE A 63 -9.90 9.10 3.19
CA ILE A 63 -9.56 7.72 2.83
C ILE A 63 -10.15 6.72 3.86
N GLN A 64 -10.09 7.04 5.15
CA GLN A 64 -10.72 6.22 6.20
C GLN A 64 -12.24 6.15 5.99
N LEU A 65 -12.89 7.28 5.70
CA LEU A 65 -14.33 7.32 5.38
C LEU A 65 -14.65 6.53 4.11
N PHE A 66 -13.81 6.60 3.08
CA PHE A 66 -13.95 5.84 1.84
C PHE A 66 -13.94 4.33 2.07
N PHE A 67 -12.98 3.83 2.87
CA PHE A 67 -12.90 2.40 3.18
C PHE A 67 -13.91 1.96 4.25
N GLY A 68 -14.37 2.87 5.11
CA GLY A 68 -15.26 2.57 6.23
C GLY A 68 -14.63 1.71 7.33
N VAL A 69 -13.33 1.43 7.25
CA VAL A 69 -12.57 0.61 8.20
C VAL A 69 -11.21 1.25 8.47
N GLY A 70 -10.51 0.76 9.50
CA GLY A 70 -9.17 1.21 9.84
C GLY A 70 -9.16 2.37 10.84
N THR A 71 -7.95 2.76 11.23
CA THR A 71 -7.71 3.77 12.26
C THR A 71 -6.62 4.73 11.81
N ILE A 72 -6.76 6.01 12.17
CA ILE A 72 -5.71 7.01 11.99
C ILE A 72 -4.95 7.18 13.31
N SER A 73 -3.63 7.20 13.24
CA SER A 73 -2.78 7.42 14.40
C SER A 73 -1.51 8.19 14.01
N LYS A 74 -0.86 8.83 14.99
CA LYS A 74 0.49 9.37 14.79
C LYS A 74 1.48 8.24 14.47
N LEU A 75 2.38 8.50 13.54
CA LEU A 75 3.51 7.63 13.19
C LEU A 75 4.83 8.25 13.71
N GLY A 76 4.92 9.58 13.73
CA GLY A 76 6.07 10.35 14.21
C GLY A 76 5.66 11.77 14.61
N ALA A 77 6.64 12.66 14.78
CA ALA A 77 6.38 14.05 15.16
C ALA A 77 5.51 14.79 14.12
N GLU A 78 5.82 14.62 12.84
CA GLU A 78 5.13 15.27 11.72
C GLU A 78 4.49 14.28 10.75
N SER A 79 4.37 13.00 11.14
CA SER A 79 3.78 11.97 10.30
C SER A 79 2.59 11.29 10.97
N VAL A 80 1.58 11.02 10.16
CA VAL A 80 0.35 10.31 10.52
C VAL A 80 0.18 9.14 9.57
N GLN A 81 -0.55 8.13 10.02
CA GLN A 81 -0.86 6.97 9.19
C GLN A 81 -2.33 6.59 9.31
N PHE A 82 -2.91 6.23 8.17
CA PHE A 82 -4.11 5.39 8.11
C PHE A 82 -3.66 3.94 8.13
N ARG A 83 -4.17 3.15 9.06
CA ARG A 83 -3.73 1.77 9.29
C ARG A 83 -4.90 0.81 9.42
N VAL A 84 -4.83 -0.29 8.68
CA VAL A 84 -5.84 -1.35 8.65
C VAL A 84 -5.20 -2.69 9.01
N SER A 85 -5.82 -3.40 9.94
CA SER A 85 -5.42 -4.74 10.36
C SER A 85 -6.65 -5.53 10.85
N GLY A 86 -6.52 -6.85 10.94
CA GLY A 86 -7.61 -7.77 11.26
C GLY A 86 -8.32 -8.26 9.99
N PHE A 87 -8.76 -9.52 9.99
CA PHE A 87 -9.23 -10.22 8.77
C PHE A 87 -10.41 -9.52 8.09
N GLU A 88 -11.48 -9.22 8.84
CA GLU A 88 -12.67 -8.56 8.29
C GLU A 88 -12.34 -7.20 7.66
N ASN A 89 -11.50 -6.40 8.32
CA ASN A 89 -11.12 -5.09 7.80
C ASN A 89 -10.20 -5.21 6.57
N LEU A 90 -9.26 -6.18 6.58
CA LEU A 90 -8.38 -6.42 5.45
C LEU A 90 -9.12 -6.98 4.24
N LYS A 91 -10.25 -7.68 4.44
CA LYS A 91 -11.12 -8.12 3.35
C LYS A 91 -11.66 -6.93 2.54
N VAL A 92 -12.09 -5.86 3.21
CA VAL A 92 -12.53 -4.62 2.54
C VAL A 92 -11.41 -4.02 1.67
N ILE A 93 -10.17 -4.05 2.18
CA ILE A 93 -8.99 -3.59 1.43
C ILE A 93 -8.73 -4.49 0.22
N MET A 94 -8.79 -5.81 0.40
CA MET A 94 -8.60 -6.76 -0.69
C MET A 94 -9.68 -6.62 -1.77
N ASP A 95 -10.95 -6.50 -1.40
CA ASP A 95 -12.07 -6.31 -2.32
C ASP A 95 -11.91 -5.05 -3.19
N HIS A 96 -11.38 -3.96 -2.60
CA HIS A 96 -11.06 -2.75 -3.36
C HIS A 96 -9.96 -3.01 -4.41
N PHE A 97 -8.80 -3.53 -4.00
CA PHE A 97 -7.66 -3.71 -4.91
C PHE A 97 -7.82 -4.88 -5.89
N ASP A 98 -8.75 -5.80 -5.65
CA ASP A 98 -9.19 -6.79 -6.63
C ASP A 98 -10.00 -6.12 -7.76
N LYS A 99 -10.87 -5.17 -7.41
CA LYS A 99 -11.72 -4.45 -8.35
C LYS A 99 -11.00 -3.31 -9.06
N TYR A 100 -10.09 -2.64 -8.36
CA TYR A 100 -9.27 -1.53 -8.84
C TYR A 100 -7.78 -1.86 -8.62
N PRO A 101 -7.18 -2.67 -9.51
CA PRO A 101 -5.80 -3.12 -9.36
C PRO A 101 -4.80 -1.97 -9.40
N LEU A 102 -3.74 -2.09 -8.61
CA LEU A 102 -2.57 -1.21 -8.63
C LEU A 102 -1.79 -1.42 -9.93
N LEU A 103 -1.09 -0.39 -10.39
CA LEU A 103 -0.34 -0.40 -11.65
C LEU A 103 1.17 -0.45 -11.44
N THR A 104 1.67 -0.11 -10.25
CA THR A 104 3.11 -0.17 -9.95
C THR A 104 3.56 -1.56 -9.50
N ASN A 105 4.85 -1.72 -9.19
CA ASN A 105 5.39 -2.95 -8.61
C ASN A 105 4.72 -3.33 -7.26
N LYS A 106 3.99 -2.39 -6.63
CA LYS A 106 3.21 -2.60 -5.42
C LYS A 106 2.05 -3.58 -5.62
N GLN A 107 1.58 -3.75 -6.87
CA GLN A 107 0.60 -4.80 -7.19
C GLN A 107 1.14 -6.20 -6.85
N SER A 108 2.43 -6.47 -7.11
CA SER A 108 3.03 -7.75 -6.70
C SER A 108 3.02 -7.90 -5.17
N ASP A 109 3.35 -6.84 -4.43
CA ASP A 109 3.29 -6.87 -2.96
C ASP A 109 1.86 -7.08 -2.44
N TYR A 110 0.86 -6.47 -3.08
CA TYR A 110 -0.56 -6.69 -2.77
C TYR A 110 -0.98 -8.16 -3.00
N LEU A 111 -0.61 -8.76 -4.13
CA LEU A 111 -0.97 -10.15 -4.42
C LEU A 111 -0.35 -11.13 -3.40
N LEU A 112 0.90 -10.89 -3.03
CA LEU A 112 1.60 -11.63 -1.99
C LEU A 112 0.98 -11.43 -0.61
N PHE A 113 0.64 -10.18 -0.28
CA PHE A 113 -0.08 -9.81 0.94
C PHE A 113 -1.41 -10.54 1.04
N LYS A 114 -2.22 -10.52 -0.03
CA LYS A 114 -3.50 -11.23 -0.12
C LYS A 114 -3.34 -12.73 0.13
N GLN A 115 -2.30 -13.35 -0.45
CA GLN A 115 -2.00 -14.76 -0.20
C GLN A 115 -1.73 -15.04 1.29
N VAL A 116 -0.95 -14.19 1.96
CA VAL A 116 -0.68 -14.32 3.39
C VAL A 116 -1.93 -14.12 4.22
N VAL A 117 -2.77 -13.12 3.91
CA VAL A 117 -4.04 -12.89 4.63
C VAL A 117 -4.96 -14.11 4.53
N ASN A 118 -5.10 -14.70 3.35
CA ASN A 118 -5.89 -15.92 3.15
C ASN A 118 -5.32 -17.13 3.89
N ASP A 119 -3.99 -17.30 3.91
CA ASP A 119 -3.33 -18.34 4.71
C ASP A 119 -3.53 -18.13 6.21
N MET A 120 -3.56 -16.87 6.65
CA MET A 120 -3.80 -16.53 8.04
C MET A 120 -5.26 -16.80 8.45
N GLU A 121 -6.24 -16.40 7.63
CA GLU A 121 -7.67 -16.64 7.85
C GLU A 121 -8.00 -18.13 8.00
N GLN A 122 -7.35 -18.97 7.19
CA GLN A 122 -7.54 -20.43 7.21
C GLN A 122 -6.69 -21.13 8.30
N GLY A 123 -6.04 -20.37 9.19
CA GLY A 123 -5.21 -20.91 10.26
C GLY A 123 -3.92 -21.59 9.82
N ARG A 124 -3.56 -21.56 8.53
CA ARG A 124 -2.36 -22.25 8.00
C ARG A 124 -1.06 -21.71 8.60
N HIS A 125 -1.02 -20.42 8.95
CA HIS A 125 0.11 -19.79 9.64
C HIS A 125 0.46 -20.43 11.01
N LEU A 126 -0.42 -21.28 11.57
CA LEU A 126 -0.20 -22.03 12.81
C LEU A 126 0.47 -23.40 12.58
N THR A 127 0.92 -23.67 11.36
CA THR A 127 1.62 -24.91 10.97
C THR A 127 3.03 -24.57 10.50
N VAL A 128 3.97 -25.52 10.61
CA VAL A 128 5.34 -25.37 10.10
C VAL A 128 5.32 -25.05 8.61
N GLN A 129 4.56 -25.81 7.81
CA GLN A 129 4.46 -25.63 6.38
C GLN A 129 3.91 -24.25 6.00
N GLY A 130 2.83 -23.81 6.66
CA GLY A 130 2.23 -22.51 6.38
C GLY A 130 3.12 -21.34 6.84
N LEU A 131 3.82 -21.48 7.98
CA LEU A 131 4.78 -20.48 8.42
C LEU A 131 5.95 -20.37 7.43
N ASN A 132 6.53 -21.49 7.00
CA ASN A 132 7.63 -21.50 6.01
C ASN A 132 7.19 -20.87 4.68
N LYS A 133 5.97 -21.14 4.22
CA LYS A 133 5.40 -20.48 3.04
C LYS A 133 5.30 -18.96 3.23
N ILE A 134 4.84 -18.50 4.39
CA ILE A 134 4.77 -17.06 4.72
C ILE A 134 6.17 -16.44 4.76
N MET A 135 7.17 -17.15 5.28
CA MET A 135 8.57 -16.70 5.26
C MET A 135 9.10 -16.56 3.83
N SER A 136 8.80 -17.54 2.97
CA SER A 136 9.18 -17.53 1.54
C SER A 136 8.56 -16.35 0.80
N ILE A 137 7.30 -15.99 1.12
CA ILE A 137 6.63 -14.79 0.62
C ILE A 137 7.30 -13.53 1.17
N LYS A 138 7.51 -13.47 2.49
CA LYS A 138 8.10 -12.31 3.16
C LYS A 138 9.49 -11.95 2.61
N ALA A 139 10.27 -12.94 2.21
CA ALA A 139 11.60 -12.75 1.65
C ALA A 139 11.64 -11.86 0.39
N VAL A 140 10.56 -11.83 -0.39
CA VAL A 140 10.47 -11.04 -1.64
C VAL A 140 9.57 -9.81 -1.56
N MET A 141 8.85 -9.62 -0.46
CA MET A 141 7.95 -8.48 -0.27
C MET A 141 8.71 -7.18 0.03
N ASN A 142 8.18 -6.06 -0.49
CA ASN A 142 8.66 -4.70 -0.27
C ASN A 142 10.15 -4.46 -0.58
N ASN A 143 10.80 -5.35 -1.35
CA ASN A 143 12.23 -5.30 -1.72
C ASN A 143 13.21 -5.13 -0.54
N LYS A 144 12.80 -5.48 0.69
CA LYS A 144 13.61 -5.29 1.91
C LYS A 144 14.29 -6.56 2.43
N GLY A 145 13.92 -7.73 1.89
CA GLY A 145 14.39 -9.01 2.42
C GLY A 145 13.89 -9.28 3.85
N MET A 146 14.45 -10.32 4.46
CA MET A 146 14.21 -10.66 5.87
C MET A 146 15.27 -10.04 6.76
N SER A 147 14.93 -9.81 8.04
CA SER A 147 15.92 -9.40 9.04
C SER A 147 16.91 -10.52 9.33
N ASP A 148 18.12 -10.19 9.78
CA ASP A 148 19.16 -11.17 10.13
C ASP A 148 18.66 -12.24 11.10
N SER A 149 17.87 -11.82 12.10
CA SER A 149 17.24 -12.73 13.07
C SER A 149 16.30 -13.75 12.42
N LEU A 150 15.60 -13.37 11.35
CA LEU A 150 14.71 -14.27 10.62
C LEU A 150 15.52 -15.15 9.67
N ASN A 151 16.56 -14.64 9.02
CA ASN A 151 17.46 -15.43 8.20
C ASN A 151 18.14 -16.55 9.02
N LEU A 152 18.58 -16.23 10.24
CA LEU A 152 19.18 -17.22 11.15
C LEU A 152 18.17 -18.26 11.64
N ALA A 153 16.92 -17.87 11.88
CA ALA A 153 15.87 -18.76 12.34
C ALA A 153 15.29 -19.65 11.23
N PHE A 154 15.43 -19.23 9.98
CA PHE A 154 14.85 -19.86 8.80
C PHE A 154 15.88 -19.96 7.66
N PRO A 155 17.01 -20.66 7.87
CA PRO A 155 18.14 -20.65 6.93
C PRO A 155 17.83 -21.33 5.59
N ASP A 156 16.93 -22.31 5.59
CA ASP A 156 16.59 -23.13 4.40
C ASP A 156 15.35 -22.61 3.65
N ILE A 157 14.94 -21.36 3.89
CA ILE A 157 13.79 -20.77 3.19
C ILE A 157 14.21 -20.29 1.81
N GLU A 158 13.67 -20.96 0.81
CA GLU A 158 13.75 -20.55 -0.59
C GLU A 158 12.70 -19.45 -0.87
N PRO A 159 13.11 -18.24 -1.29
CA PRO A 159 12.19 -17.18 -1.66
C PRO A 159 11.30 -17.60 -2.83
N ILE A 160 10.01 -17.25 -2.80
CA ILE A 160 9.13 -17.51 -3.94
C ILE A 160 9.44 -16.57 -5.12
N LEU A 161 9.00 -16.95 -6.31
CA LEU A 161 9.01 -16.04 -7.45
C LEU A 161 7.99 -14.91 -7.23
N ARG A 162 8.46 -13.66 -7.34
CA ARG A 162 7.61 -12.48 -7.26
C ARG A 162 6.69 -12.43 -8.49
N PRO A 163 5.37 -12.20 -8.32
CA PRO A 163 4.46 -12.08 -9.46
C PRO A 163 4.88 -10.96 -10.42
N ASP A 164 4.96 -11.28 -11.71
CA ASP A 164 5.22 -10.32 -12.77
C ASP A 164 3.92 -9.63 -13.22
N ILE A 165 3.93 -8.30 -13.28
CA ILE A 165 2.77 -7.47 -13.59
C ILE A 165 2.93 -6.90 -14.99
N LYS A 166 2.29 -7.55 -15.95
CA LYS A 166 2.40 -7.26 -17.40
C LYS A 166 1.50 -6.13 -17.87
N ASP A 167 0.27 -6.06 -17.35
CA ASP A 167 -0.68 -5.01 -17.72
C ASP A 167 -0.58 -3.83 -16.73
N ARG A 168 -0.09 -2.69 -17.24
CA ARG A 168 0.05 -1.43 -16.48
C ARG A 168 -0.71 -0.28 -17.13
N ASN A 169 -1.74 -0.61 -17.92
CA ASN A 169 -2.50 0.39 -18.66
C ASN A 169 -3.34 1.25 -17.70
N ILE A 170 -3.21 2.58 -17.82
CA ILE A 170 -4.01 3.53 -17.04
C ILE A 170 -5.44 3.52 -17.58
N LYS A 171 -6.37 2.98 -16.79
CA LYS A 171 -7.80 2.84 -17.16
C LYS A 171 -8.64 4.09 -16.84
N SER A 172 -8.12 5.00 -16.02
CA SER A 172 -8.82 6.21 -15.57
C SER A 172 -7.83 7.32 -15.23
N LEU A 173 -8.13 8.56 -15.64
CA LEU A 173 -7.35 9.74 -15.26
C LEU A 173 -7.39 10.04 -13.75
N HIS A 174 -8.39 9.52 -13.04
CA HIS A 174 -8.44 9.63 -11.57
C HIS A 174 -7.28 8.88 -10.91
N TRP A 175 -6.84 7.76 -11.48
CA TRP A 175 -5.65 7.06 -11.00
C TRP A 175 -4.41 7.94 -11.15
N LEU A 176 -4.25 8.59 -12.31
CA LEU A 176 -3.12 9.49 -12.55
C LEU A 176 -3.15 10.69 -11.59
N ALA A 177 -4.35 11.24 -11.32
CA ALA A 177 -4.52 12.32 -10.35
C ALA A 177 -4.09 11.90 -8.94
N GLY A 178 -4.57 10.75 -8.45
CA GLY A 178 -4.17 10.24 -7.12
C GLY A 178 -2.68 9.93 -7.04
N PHE A 179 -2.11 9.34 -8.09
CA PHE A 179 -0.67 9.06 -8.15
C PHE A 179 0.17 10.34 -8.19
N THR A 180 -0.31 11.38 -8.87
CA THR A 180 0.33 12.70 -8.91
C THR A 180 0.20 13.44 -7.58
N ASP A 181 -0.88 13.25 -6.84
CA ASP A 181 -1.03 13.82 -5.49
C ASP A 181 -0.06 13.15 -4.48
N ALA A 182 0.27 11.88 -4.70
CA ALA A 182 1.24 11.14 -3.92
C ALA A 182 2.70 11.45 -4.31
N GLU A 183 3.04 11.40 -5.60
CA GLU A 183 4.43 11.38 -6.09
C GLU A 183 4.76 12.54 -7.05
N GLY A 184 3.79 13.40 -7.34
CA GLY A 184 3.94 14.51 -8.27
C GLY A 184 4.73 15.68 -7.66
N CYS A 185 5.36 16.45 -8.54
CA CYS A 185 6.04 17.68 -8.17
C CYS A 185 5.75 18.77 -9.20
N PHE A 186 5.14 19.87 -8.76
CA PHE A 186 4.95 21.07 -9.57
C PHE A 186 6.09 22.04 -9.25
N PHE A 187 7.07 22.12 -10.14
CA PHE A 187 8.29 22.88 -9.93
C PHE A 187 8.35 24.10 -10.86
N ILE A 188 8.60 25.27 -10.27
CA ILE A 188 8.85 26.52 -11.00
C ILE A 188 10.33 26.88 -10.77
N ALA A 189 11.09 26.99 -11.86
CA ALA A 189 12.50 27.38 -11.81
C ALA A 189 12.67 28.81 -12.31
N LEU A 190 13.41 29.63 -11.58
CA LEU A 190 13.92 30.90 -12.10
C LEU A 190 15.34 30.68 -12.62
N LYS A 191 15.62 31.18 -13.82
CA LYS A 191 16.94 31.11 -14.45
C LYS A 191 17.40 32.50 -14.83
N LYS A 192 18.66 32.81 -14.54
CA LYS A 192 19.28 34.05 -15.03
C LYS A 192 19.29 34.04 -16.57
N SER A 193 18.78 35.10 -17.15
CA SER A 193 18.80 35.34 -18.60
C SER A 193 19.15 36.79 -18.84
N PRO A 194 20.40 37.08 -19.28
CA PRO A 194 20.84 38.42 -19.64
C PRO A 194 20.01 39.06 -20.76
N GLU A 195 19.36 38.24 -21.60
CA GLU A 195 18.50 38.70 -22.70
C GLU A 195 17.10 39.11 -22.23
N SER A 196 16.68 38.66 -21.05
CA SER A 196 15.42 39.09 -20.47
C SER A 196 15.54 40.52 -19.91
N LYS A 197 14.46 41.30 -19.99
CA LYS A 197 14.44 42.69 -19.49
C LYS A 197 14.71 42.80 -17.98
N LEU A 198 14.45 41.73 -17.23
CA LEU A 198 14.59 41.67 -15.78
C LEU A 198 15.87 40.94 -15.34
N GLY A 199 16.66 40.41 -16.27
CA GLY A 199 17.84 39.60 -15.98
C GLY A 199 17.54 38.14 -15.55
N GLU A 200 16.27 37.77 -15.45
CA GLU A 200 15.78 36.43 -15.11
C GLU A 200 14.55 36.04 -15.94
N THR A 201 14.38 34.73 -16.18
CA THR A 201 13.21 34.11 -16.79
C THR A 201 12.69 32.96 -15.93
N VAL A 202 11.38 32.75 -15.98
CA VAL A 202 10.73 31.49 -15.55
C VAL A 202 10.93 30.44 -16.64
#